data_AF-A0A7J5QBA0-F1
#
_entry.id   AF-A0A7J5QBA0-F1
#
_cell.length_a   1.000
_cell.length_b   1.000
_cell.length_c   1.000
_cell.angle_alpha   90.00
_cell.angle_beta   90.00
_cell.angle_gamma   90.00
#
_symmetry.space_group_name_H-M   'P 1'
#
loop_
_entity.id
_entity.type
_entity.pdbx_description
1 polymer ?
#
loop_
_entity_poly.entity_id
_entity_poly.type
_entity_poly.pdbx_seq_one_letter_code
_entity_poly.pdbx_strand_id
1 'polypeptide(L)'
;MKKYILILFSIISFWSCKETENESIDITVLPSATTTGANTFGCLMDGWIYVGGRYLNWGHSYVWTYDSFYYYTEEDKLSVNVSVKPGINLSFTILSPQEGKESTITDIEFGREELEDGTAFISRFDTEMKIISVTFGNGKRLTNGRFDIHYTEHDSSKYPQ
;
A
#
# COMPACT_ATOMS: atom_id res chain seq x y z
N MET A 1 52.54 12.84 -33.15
CA MET A 1 51.13 12.38 -33.18
C MET A 1 50.80 11.72 -31.84
N LYS A 2 50.31 12.48 -30.84
CA LYS A 2 50.01 11.93 -29.50
C LYS A 2 48.86 12.66 -28.76
N LYS A 3 48.24 13.69 -29.37
CA LYS A 3 47.16 14.47 -28.76
C LYS A 3 45.74 13.95 -29.07
N TYR A 4 45.59 13.05 -30.06
CA TYR A 4 44.27 12.50 -30.44
C TYR A 4 43.90 11.20 -29.71
N ILE A 5 44.86 10.55 -29.05
CA ILE A 5 44.63 9.28 -28.33
C ILE A 5 43.78 9.47 -27.06
N LEU A 6 43.91 10.61 -26.39
CA LEU A 6 43.12 10.92 -25.18
C LEU A 6 41.66 11.31 -25.49
N ILE A 7 41.38 11.81 -26.70
CA ILE A 7 40.02 12.20 -27.11
C ILE A 7 39.20 10.95 -27.48
N LEU A 8 39.85 9.93 -28.06
CA LEU A 8 39.17 8.70 -28.49
C LEU A 8 38.65 7.85 -27.32
N PHE A 9 39.29 7.90 -26.15
CA PHE A 9 38.85 7.19 -24.94
C PHE A 9 37.66 7.86 -24.24
N SER A 10 37.43 9.16 -24.45
CA SER A 10 36.36 9.92 -23.80
C SER A 10 34.99 9.72 -24.46
N ILE A 11 34.94 9.23 -25.70
CA ILE A 11 33.70 9.05 -26.46
C ILE A 11 33.07 7.67 -26.19
N ILE A 12 33.88 6.70 -25.74
CA ILE A 12 33.42 5.33 -25.45
C ILE A 12 32.75 5.22 -24.07
N SER A 13 32.96 6.20 -23.18
CA SER A 13 32.38 6.23 -21.82
C SER A 13 30.90 6.64 -21.78
N PHE A 14 30.33 7.15 -22.87
CA PHE A 14 28.94 7.60 -22.94
C PHE A 14 27.95 6.51 -23.39
N TRP A 15 28.42 5.28 -23.61
CA TRP A 15 27.56 4.14 -23.92
C TRP A 15 27.30 3.21 -22.74
N SER A 16 27.58 3.65 -21.51
CA SER A 16 27.11 2.93 -20.31
C SER A 16 25.62 2.75 -20.43
N CYS A 17 25.23 1.49 -20.46
CA CYS A 17 23.98 0.98 -20.96
C CYS A 17 22.79 1.80 -20.44
N LYS A 18 21.99 2.36 -21.35
CA LYS A 18 20.55 2.35 -21.14
C LYS A 18 20.14 0.88 -21.23
N GLU A 19 20.38 0.13 -20.17
CA GLU A 19 19.48 -0.97 -19.87
C GLU A 19 18.18 -0.25 -19.49
N THR A 20 17.33 0.03 -20.47
CA THR A 20 15.90 -0.08 -20.23
C THR A 20 15.67 -1.56 -19.92
N GLU A 21 16.06 -1.94 -18.71
CA GLU A 21 15.52 -3.09 -18.03
C GLU A 21 14.02 -2.88 -18.16
N ASN A 22 13.33 -3.85 -18.73
CA ASN A 22 11.88 -3.88 -18.62
C ASN A 22 11.61 -4.10 -17.13
N GLU A 23 11.65 -3.03 -16.33
CA GLU A 23 11.33 -2.97 -14.91
C GLU A 23 9.81 -3.14 -14.72
N SER A 24 9.19 -4.04 -15.49
CA SER A 24 7.89 -4.55 -15.13
C SER A 24 8.11 -5.35 -13.84
N ILE A 25 7.93 -4.68 -12.71
CA ILE A 25 7.91 -5.30 -11.40
C ILE A 25 6.93 -6.46 -11.48
N ASP A 26 7.39 -7.65 -11.11
CA ASP A 26 6.55 -8.82 -11.08
C ASP A 26 5.52 -8.67 -9.95
N ILE A 27 4.34 -8.15 -10.30
CA ILE A 27 3.24 -7.90 -9.37
C ILE A 27 2.64 -9.19 -8.78
N THR A 28 3.09 -10.38 -9.22
CA THR A 28 2.72 -11.65 -8.61
C THR A 28 3.24 -11.80 -7.19
N VAL A 29 4.26 -11.01 -6.81
CA VAL A 29 4.81 -11.01 -5.45
C VAL A 29 3.87 -10.34 -4.44
N LEU A 30 3.00 -9.44 -4.90
CA LEU A 30 1.98 -8.84 -4.05
C LEU A 30 0.89 -9.90 -3.72
N PRO A 31 0.14 -9.78 -2.60
CA PRO A 31 -0.83 -10.81 -2.19
C PRO A 31 -1.97 -11.00 -3.21
N SER A 32 -2.47 -12.21 -3.48
CA SER A 32 -3.64 -12.34 -4.37
C SER A 32 -4.84 -11.53 -3.84
N ALA A 33 -5.64 -10.95 -4.75
CA ALA A 33 -6.91 -10.34 -4.37
C ALA A 33 -7.86 -11.45 -3.88
N THR A 34 -8.28 -11.37 -2.62
CA THR A 34 -9.18 -12.33 -1.96
C THR A 34 -10.26 -11.57 -1.19
N THR A 35 -11.34 -12.27 -0.83
CA THR A 35 -12.49 -11.69 -0.11
C THR A 35 -12.82 -12.45 1.17
N THR A 36 -11.82 -13.10 1.76
CA THR A 36 -12.00 -14.08 2.84
C THR A 36 -11.42 -13.61 4.17
N GLY A 37 -10.92 -12.38 4.26
CA GLY A 37 -10.18 -11.89 5.42
C GLY A 37 -8.82 -12.59 5.57
N ALA A 38 -8.09 -12.81 4.47
CA ALA A 38 -6.83 -13.57 4.43
C ALA A 38 -5.64 -12.93 5.20
N ASN A 39 -5.87 -11.76 5.84
CA ASN A 39 -4.93 -10.93 6.57
C ASN A 39 -3.70 -10.60 5.73
N THR A 40 -3.97 -9.99 4.58
CA THR A 40 -2.96 -9.61 3.60
C THR A 40 -2.99 -8.10 3.33
N PHE A 41 -1.82 -7.54 3.05
CA PHE A 41 -1.66 -6.15 2.61
C PHE A 41 -0.43 -6.06 1.71
N GLY A 42 -0.55 -5.34 0.61
CA GLY A 42 0.59 -4.95 -0.21
C GLY A 42 0.27 -3.84 -1.20
N CYS A 43 1.28 -3.09 -1.59
CA CYS A 43 1.18 -2.05 -2.61
C CYS A 43 2.55 -1.84 -3.28
N LEU A 44 2.55 -1.07 -4.36
CA LEU A 44 3.76 -0.47 -4.90
C LEU A 44 3.83 1.00 -4.46
N MET A 45 5.01 1.41 -3.99
CA MET A 45 5.36 2.82 -3.79
C MET A 45 6.56 3.14 -4.67
N ASP A 46 6.40 4.03 -5.65
CA ASP A 46 7.43 4.35 -6.65
C ASP A 46 7.96 3.10 -7.38
N GLY A 47 7.08 2.12 -7.63
CA GLY A 47 7.42 0.82 -8.23
C GLY A 47 8.04 -0.19 -7.26
N TRP A 48 8.41 0.20 -6.05
CA TRP A 48 8.95 -0.73 -5.06
C TRP A 48 7.84 -1.44 -4.28
N ILE A 49 8.02 -2.73 -4.03
CA ILE A 49 7.05 -3.54 -3.28
C ILE A 49 7.11 -3.25 -1.78
N TYR A 50 5.93 -3.00 -1.21
CA TYR A 50 5.73 -2.85 0.23
C TYR A 50 4.59 -3.76 0.68
N VAL A 51 4.84 -4.57 1.70
CA VAL A 51 3.89 -5.58 2.21
C VAL A 51 3.73 -5.45 3.72
N GLY A 52 2.57 -5.86 4.22
CA GLY A 52 2.22 -5.86 5.63
C GLY A 52 1.84 -7.25 6.17
N GLY A 53 1.74 -7.38 7.50
CA GLY A 53 1.23 -8.58 8.16
C GLY A 53 2.06 -9.85 7.93
N ARG A 54 1.40 -10.92 7.48
CA ARG A 54 2.02 -12.25 7.30
C ARG A 54 3.21 -12.29 6.33
N TYR A 55 3.35 -11.27 5.49
CA TYR A 55 4.42 -11.15 4.50
C TYR A 55 5.67 -10.44 5.03
N LEU A 56 5.61 -9.88 6.24
CA LEU A 56 6.75 -9.17 6.82
C LEU A 56 7.75 -10.05 7.55
N ASN A 57 7.60 -11.38 7.66
CA ASN A 57 8.47 -12.30 8.43
C ASN A 57 8.72 -11.90 9.92
N TRP A 58 8.21 -10.76 10.40
CA TRP A 58 8.50 -10.15 11.70
C TRP A 58 7.35 -10.32 12.71
N GLY A 59 6.24 -10.95 12.32
CA GLY A 59 5.13 -11.24 13.22
C GLY A 59 3.94 -11.88 12.49
N HIS A 60 3.76 -13.18 12.67
CA HIS A 60 2.60 -13.96 12.17
C HIS A 60 1.37 -13.78 13.07
N SER A 61 1.07 -12.57 13.54
CA SER A 61 0.00 -12.37 14.52
C SER A 61 -1.18 -11.63 13.90
N TYR A 62 -2.38 -12.18 14.09
CA TYR A 62 -3.65 -11.46 13.87
C TYR A 62 -3.68 -10.10 14.58
N VAL A 63 -2.86 -9.91 15.63
CA VAL A 63 -2.70 -8.63 16.34
C VAL A 63 -2.36 -7.47 15.41
N TRP A 64 -1.62 -7.71 14.32
CA TRP A 64 -1.26 -6.62 13.42
C TRP A 64 -2.47 -5.97 12.74
N THR A 65 -3.51 -6.75 12.38
CA THR A 65 -4.72 -6.15 11.81
C THR A 65 -5.50 -5.36 12.84
N TYR A 66 -5.50 -5.80 14.10
CA TYR A 66 -6.16 -5.08 15.20
C TYR A 66 -5.61 -3.66 15.38
N ASP A 67 -4.31 -3.48 15.19
CA ASP A 67 -3.60 -2.21 15.41
C ASP A 67 -3.50 -1.33 14.15
N SER A 68 -3.89 -1.85 12.99
CA SER A 68 -3.63 -1.19 11.69
C SER A 68 -4.88 -0.82 10.90
N PHE A 69 -6.05 -1.40 11.21
CA PHE A 69 -7.29 -1.16 10.46
C PHE A 69 -8.44 -0.90 11.43
N TYR A 70 -8.90 0.35 11.47
CA TYR A 70 -9.97 0.79 12.36
C TYR A 70 -11.12 1.39 11.57
N TYR A 71 -12.30 0.78 11.71
CA TYR A 71 -13.54 1.32 11.17
C TYR A 71 -14.25 2.15 12.23
N TYR A 72 -14.45 3.42 11.94
CA TYR A 72 -15.17 4.38 12.78
C TYR A 72 -16.60 4.46 12.28
N THR A 73 -17.52 3.83 12.99
CA THR A 73 -18.94 3.71 12.58
C THR A 73 -19.66 5.06 12.53
N GLU A 74 -19.37 5.95 13.47
CA GLU A 74 -20.00 7.28 13.55
C GLU A 74 -19.59 8.20 12.40
N GLU A 75 -18.35 8.05 11.93
CA GLU A 75 -17.77 8.86 10.86
C GLU A 75 -17.85 8.16 9.49
N ASP A 76 -18.32 6.91 9.45
CA ASP A 76 -18.38 6.06 8.26
C ASP A 76 -17.04 6.04 7.49
N LYS A 77 -15.94 5.78 8.20
CA LYS A 77 -14.59 5.77 7.61
C LYS A 77 -13.72 4.63 8.12
N LEU A 78 -12.84 4.13 7.27
CA LEU A 78 -11.79 3.19 7.64
C LEU A 78 -10.44 3.90 7.70
N SER A 79 -9.84 3.97 8.88
CA SER A 79 -8.44 4.39 9.05
C SER A 79 -7.51 3.21 8.88
N VAL A 80 -6.47 3.41 8.07
CA VAL A 80 -5.43 2.42 7.78
C VAL A 80 -4.09 2.99 8.22
N ASN A 81 -3.31 2.22 8.99
CA ASN A 81 -1.96 2.58 9.39
C ASN A 81 -1.09 1.32 9.46
N VAL A 82 -0.35 1.06 8.38
CA VAL A 82 0.43 -0.17 8.21
C VAL A 82 1.92 0.13 8.28
N SER A 83 2.64 -0.49 9.21
CA SER A 83 4.10 -0.52 9.14
C SER A 83 4.55 -1.43 8.01
N VAL A 84 5.22 -0.86 7.01
CA VAL A 84 5.67 -1.58 5.80
C VAL A 84 7.19 -1.79 5.78
N LYS A 85 7.92 -1.07 6.64
CA LYS A 85 9.37 -1.19 6.87
C LYS A 85 9.68 -0.63 8.27
N PRO A 86 10.76 -1.06 8.95
CA PRO A 86 11.16 -0.43 10.21
C PRO A 86 11.24 1.10 10.10
N GLY A 87 10.40 1.79 10.87
CA GLY A 87 10.31 3.25 10.91
C GLY A 87 9.56 3.90 9.74
N ILE A 88 8.89 3.13 8.87
CA ILE A 88 8.07 3.64 7.77
C ILE A 88 6.69 2.98 7.83
N ASN A 89 5.67 3.82 7.92
CA ASN A 89 4.28 3.42 7.81
C ASN A 89 3.68 3.96 6.52
N LEU A 90 2.69 3.25 6.00
CA LEU A 90 1.74 3.76 5.02
C LEU A 90 0.40 3.92 5.75
N SER A 91 -0.09 5.15 5.83
CA SER A 91 -1.41 5.46 6.38
C SER A 91 -2.29 6.18 5.37
N PHE A 92 -3.60 5.99 5.49
CA PHE A 92 -4.63 6.67 4.71
C PHE A 92 -6.01 6.41 5.32
N THR A 93 -7.00 7.19 4.91
CA THR A 93 -8.40 7.02 5.28
C THR A 93 -9.22 6.64 4.05
N ILE A 94 -10.10 5.64 4.16
CA ILE A 94 -11.14 5.34 3.17
C ILE A 94 -12.46 5.92 3.66
N LEU A 95 -13.09 6.76 2.83
CA LEU A 95 -14.37 7.40 3.17
C LEU A 95 -15.56 6.58 2.67
N SER A 96 -16.55 6.40 3.54
CA SER A 96 -17.82 5.72 3.28
C SER A 96 -17.68 4.43 2.48
N PRO A 97 -16.93 3.43 2.98
CA PRO A 97 -16.70 2.18 2.26
C PRO A 97 -18.01 1.44 1.98
N GLN A 98 -18.24 1.06 0.72
CA GLN A 98 -19.44 0.32 0.30
C GLN A 98 -19.06 -0.83 -0.63
N GLU A 99 -19.51 -2.06 -0.30
CA GLU A 99 -19.24 -3.24 -1.11
C GLU A 99 -19.68 -3.03 -2.57
N GLY A 100 -18.78 -3.36 -3.50
CA GLY A 100 -18.97 -3.22 -4.94
C GLY A 100 -18.78 -1.80 -5.49
N LYS A 101 -18.32 -0.83 -4.70
CA LYS A 101 -18.14 0.57 -5.12
C LYS A 101 -16.72 1.09 -4.93
N GLU A 102 -16.42 2.15 -5.67
CA GLU A 102 -15.26 3.01 -5.44
C GLU A 102 -15.55 3.99 -4.31
N SER A 103 -14.56 4.19 -3.45
CA SER A 103 -14.51 5.17 -2.37
C SER A 103 -13.29 6.06 -2.53
N THR A 104 -13.37 7.28 -2.01
CA THR A 104 -12.20 8.18 -1.94
C THR A 104 -11.23 7.71 -0.87
N ILE A 105 -9.93 7.78 -1.15
CA ILE A 105 -8.90 7.69 -0.11
C ILE A 105 -8.26 9.07 0.10
N THR A 106 -8.12 9.46 1.36
CA THR A 106 -7.54 10.74 1.80
C THR A 106 -6.42 10.53 2.80
N ASP A 107 -5.71 11.61 3.13
CA ASP A 107 -4.69 11.63 4.19
C ASP A 107 -3.61 10.56 3.98
N ILE A 108 -3.24 10.34 2.72
CA ILE A 108 -2.25 9.34 2.37
C ILE A 108 -0.88 9.86 2.82
N GLU A 109 -0.24 9.13 3.73
CA GLU A 109 1.10 9.43 4.20
C GLU A 109 1.99 8.20 4.09
N PHE A 110 3.18 8.38 3.51
CA PHE A 110 4.22 7.37 3.46
C PHE A 110 5.45 7.83 4.25
N GLY A 111 5.63 7.27 5.44
CA GLY A 111 6.67 7.66 6.38
C GLY A 111 6.40 9.03 7.01
N ARG A 112 6.77 10.11 6.30
CA ARG A 112 6.52 11.52 6.69
C ARG A 112 6.09 12.38 5.50
N GLU A 113 5.77 11.73 4.40
CA GLU A 113 5.49 12.38 3.13
C GLU A 113 4.02 12.22 2.80
N GLU A 114 3.33 13.36 2.72
CA GLU A 114 1.96 13.43 2.25
C GLU A 114 1.90 13.20 0.74
N LEU A 115 0.96 12.36 0.31
CA LEU A 115 0.70 12.05 -1.07
C LEU A 115 -0.68 12.58 -1.46
N GLU A 116 -0.89 12.77 -2.76
CA GLU A 116 -2.22 13.11 -3.27
C GLU A 116 -3.22 11.99 -3.01
N ASP A 117 -4.47 12.40 -2.73
CA ASP A 117 -5.65 11.55 -2.60
C ASP A 117 -5.80 10.58 -3.79
N GLY A 118 -6.56 9.51 -3.57
CA GLY A 118 -6.77 8.47 -4.57
C GLY A 118 -8.15 7.84 -4.50
N THR A 119 -8.21 6.59 -4.96
CA THR A 119 -9.44 5.79 -4.91
C THR A 119 -9.19 4.40 -4.35
N ALA A 120 -10.26 3.80 -3.82
CA ALA A 120 -10.31 2.45 -3.29
C ALA A 120 -11.58 1.74 -3.78
N PHE A 121 -11.41 0.66 -4.53
CA PHE A 121 -12.50 -0.24 -4.87
C PHE A 121 -12.71 -1.27 -3.75
N ILE A 122 -13.91 -1.30 -3.17
CA ILE A 122 -14.27 -2.15 -2.04
C ILE A 122 -14.93 -3.43 -2.56
N SER A 123 -14.15 -4.49 -2.78
CA SER A 123 -14.65 -5.77 -3.28
C SER A 123 -15.46 -6.57 -2.27
N ARG A 124 -15.23 -6.35 -0.96
CA ARG A 124 -15.96 -6.95 0.15
C ARG A 124 -16.04 -5.95 1.29
N PHE A 125 -17.21 -5.80 1.90
CA PHE A 125 -17.38 -5.09 3.16
C PHE A 125 -18.46 -5.78 4.00
N ASP A 126 -18.02 -6.68 4.87
CA ASP A 126 -18.86 -7.51 5.71
C ASP A 126 -18.76 -7.05 7.17
N THR A 127 -19.82 -6.44 7.67
CA THR A 127 -19.88 -5.89 9.03
C THR A 127 -20.09 -6.96 10.10
N GLU A 128 -20.60 -8.13 9.75
CA GLU A 128 -20.82 -9.23 10.69
C GLU A 128 -19.51 -9.98 10.95
N MET A 129 -18.81 -10.35 9.86
CA MET A 129 -17.52 -11.02 9.92
C MET A 129 -16.35 -10.04 10.12
N LYS A 130 -16.61 -8.74 10.07
CA LYS A 130 -15.62 -7.65 10.15
C LYS A 130 -14.53 -7.78 9.09
N ILE A 131 -14.91 -8.19 7.88
CA ILE A 131 -13.99 -8.37 6.75
C ILE A 131 -14.13 -7.20 5.81
N ILE A 132 -13.01 -6.64 5.37
CA ILE A 132 -12.98 -5.71 4.25
C ILE A 132 -11.84 -6.08 3.30
N SER A 133 -12.15 -6.03 2.00
CA SER A 133 -11.22 -6.40 0.93
C SER A 133 -11.21 -5.31 -0.14
N VAL A 134 -10.05 -4.73 -0.38
CA VAL A 134 -9.91 -3.48 -1.11
C VAL A 134 -8.75 -3.55 -2.09
N THR A 135 -8.92 -2.93 -3.26
CA THR A 135 -7.82 -2.50 -4.13
C THR A 135 -7.75 -0.98 -4.17
N PHE A 136 -6.57 -0.37 -4.07
CA PHE A 136 -6.43 1.07 -3.88
C PHE A 136 -5.18 1.65 -4.57
N GLY A 137 -5.19 2.98 -4.75
CA GLY A 137 -4.03 3.75 -5.19
C GLY A 137 -4.40 5.18 -5.56
N ASN A 138 -3.40 6.01 -5.85
CA ASN A 138 -3.58 7.38 -6.32
C ASN A 138 -3.17 7.58 -7.80
N GLY A 139 -2.87 6.49 -8.51
CA GLY A 139 -2.48 6.52 -9.92
C GLY A 139 -1.13 7.19 -10.19
N LYS A 140 -0.38 7.54 -9.14
CA LYS A 140 0.96 8.16 -9.22
C LYS A 140 1.98 7.26 -8.53
N ARG A 141 2.37 7.61 -7.31
CA ARG A 141 3.41 6.92 -6.55
C ARG A 141 2.88 5.67 -5.87
N LEU A 142 1.64 5.72 -5.38
CA LEU A 142 0.97 4.61 -4.73
C LEU A 142 0.09 3.88 -5.76
N THR A 143 0.51 2.68 -6.13
CA THR A 143 -0.17 1.87 -7.16
C THR A 143 -0.33 0.42 -6.73
N ASN A 144 -1.26 -0.28 -7.39
CA ASN A 144 -1.51 -1.71 -7.21
C ASN A 144 -1.72 -2.14 -5.73
N GLY A 145 -2.23 -1.21 -4.90
CA GLY A 145 -2.54 -1.47 -3.51
C GLY A 145 -3.65 -2.49 -3.39
N ARG A 146 -3.50 -3.43 -2.47
CA ARG A 146 -4.52 -4.42 -2.13
C ARG A 146 -4.39 -4.90 -0.70
N PHE A 147 -5.53 -5.09 -0.05
CA PHE A 147 -5.61 -5.75 1.24
C PHE A 147 -6.90 -6.55 1.39
N ASP A 148 -6.82 -7.59 2.21
CA ASP A 148 -7.95 -8.45 2.60
C ASP A 148 -7.77 -8.78 4.08
N ILE A 149 -8.53 -8.13 4.95
CA ILE A 149 -8.24 -8.08 6.39
C ILE A 149 -9.52 -8.22 7.23
N HIS A 150 -9.32 -8.57 8.49
CA HIS A 150 -10.31 -8.35 9.53
C HIS A 150 -10.04 -7.00 10.21
N TYR A 151 -11.02 -6.09 10.19
CA TYR A 151 -10.88 -4.76 10.78
C TYR A 151 -11.38 -4.72 12.23
N THR A 152 -10.84 -3.78 13.01
CA THR A 152 -11.36 -3.46 14.33
C THR A 152 -12.41 -2.38 14.19
N GLU A 153 -13.53 -2.54 14.89
CA GLU A 153 -14.55 -1.51 14.99
C GLU A 153 -14.24 -0.61 16.19
N HIS A 154 -14.10 0.68 15.93
CA HIS A 154 -13.97 1.68 16.98
C HIS A 154 -15.36 2.15 17.40
N ASP A 155 -15.79 1.67 18.55
CA ASP A 155 -17.02 2.12 19.20
C ASP A 155 -16.64 3.12 20.31
N SER A 156 -16.91 4.40 20.06
CA SER A 156 -16.70 5.52 20.97
C SER A 156 -17.37 5.30 22.34
N SER A 157 -18.46 4.53 22.38
CA SER A 157 -19.18 4.20 23.61
C SER A 157 -18.42 3.22 24.51
N LYS A 158 -17.48 2.47 23.94
CA LYS A 158 -16.68 1.46 24.64
C LYS A 158 -15.34 1.99 25.16
N TYR A 159 -14.85 3.09 24.59
CA TYR A 159 -13.60 3.76 24.97
C TYR A 159 -13.76 5.29 24.93
N PRO A 160 -14.46 5.89 25.91
CA PRO A 160 -14.55 7.34 26.02
C PRO A 160 -13.17 7.95 26.29
N GLN A 161 -12.87 9.08 25.63
CA GLN A 161 -11.66 9.87 25.88
C GLN A 161 -11.67 10.56 27.25
#